data_AF-A0A1V1NR94-F1
#
_entry.id   AF-A0A1V1NR94-F1
#
_cell.length_a   1.000
_cell.length_b   1.000
_cell.length_c   1.000
_cell.angle_alpha   90.00
_cell.angle_beta   90.00
_cell.angle_gamma   90.00
#
_symmetry.space_group_name_H-M   'P 1'
#
loop_
_entity.id
_entity.type
_entity.pdbx_description
1 polymer ?
#
loop_
_entity_poly.entity_id
_entity_poly.type
_entity_poly.pdbx_seq_one_letter_code
_entity_poly.pdbx_strand_id
1 'polypeptide(L)'
;YFLAPGETLQVDAPGILQNDTDPENDALSIIIVQNVLNGTLTLQSNGGFTYIHDGSDSTSDTFTYKINDGAMDSFKTATVTLNIIQAPIIQISPQKPISNSSYHVSISSSGDWIEYHINSSAWEHYTEPFDIDIEGSYSIQARVKHNEDWLDASPVSFTIDQTPPSPPKNIISNPPENQCTSEVLHIEWDAGTDAQTAIAGYTYVLDTLESTIPNNQIDSTTLSFVGNNLHAGDHYYFHISSVDTAGNISTP
;
A
#
# COMPACT_ATOMS: atom_id res chain seq x y z
N TYR A 1 8.80 23.39 15.58
CA TYR A 1 8.37 22.33 16.52
C TYR A 1 7.90 21.11 15.72
N PHE A 2 7.90 19.91 16.30
CA PHE A 2 7.50 18.67 15.62
C PHE A 2 6.41 17.95 16.42
N LEU A 3 5.38 17.45 15.74
CA LEU A 3 4.25 16.73 16.34
C LEU A 3 3.62 15.75 15.34
N ALA A 4 2.82 14.82 15.84
CA ALA A 4 2.01 13.91 15.02
C ALA A 4 0.60 14.50 14.77
N PRO A 5 -0.15 13.98 13.77
CA PRO A 5 -1.54 14.35 13.55
C PRO A 5 -2.42 14.18 14.79
N GLY A 6 -3.19 15.22 15.12
CA GLY A 6 -4.12 15.20 16.26
C GLY A 6 -3.45 15.37 17.62
N GLU A 7 -2.12 15.49 17.66
CA GLU A 7 -1.39 15.67 18.91
C GLU A 7 -1.54 17.11 19.43
N THR A 8 -1.44 17.23 20.76
CA THR A 8 -1.31 18.51 21.46
C THR A 8 0.15 18.80 21.77
N LEU A 9 0.68 19.89 21.22
CA LEU A 9 1.97 20.45 21.59
C LEU A 9 1.76 21.53 22.66
N GLN A 10 2.37 21.35 23.84
CA GLN A 10 2.45 22.38 24.87
C GLN A 10 3.89 22.87 25.01
N VAL A 11 4.06 24.19 24.98
CA VAL A 11 5.34 24.87 25.17
C VAL A 11 5.18 25.85 26.32
N ASP A 12 5.94 25.64 27.39
CA ASP A 12 5.92 26.52 28.55
C ASP A 12 6.71 27.82 28.29
N ALA A 13 6.37 28.89 29.02
CA ALA A 13 7.08 30.16 28.95
C ALA A 13 8.57 30.01 29.38
N PRO A 14 9.50 30.79 28.79
CA PRO A 14 9.27 31.89 27.85
C PRO A 14 8.97 31.44 26.41
N GLY A 15 8.97 30.13 26.14
CA GLY A 15 8.60 29.54 24.86
C GLY A 15 9.26 30.22 23.67
N ILE A 16 8.46 30.82 22.79
CA ILE A 16 8.97 31.48 21.57
C ILE A 16 9.67 32.82 21.82
N LEU A 17 9.66 33.34 23.06
CA LEU A 17 10.46 34.51 23.47
C LEU A 17 11.85 34.14 23.99
N GLN A 18 12.20 32.86 24.10
CA GLN A 18 13.44 32.43 24.77
C GLN A 18 14.72 33.05 24.19
N ASN A 19 14.71 33.38 22.90
CA ASN A 19 15.81 33.99 22.17
C ASN A 19 15.60 35.47 21.84
N ASP A 20 14.54 36.08 22.37
CA ASP A 20 14.25 37.50 22.19
C ASP A 20 14.84 38.31 23.36
N THR A 21 15.32 39.51 23.05
CA THR A 21 15.91 40.41 24.05
C THR A 21 15.48 41.84 23.79
N ASP A 22 15.31 42.59 24.87
CA ASP A 22 15.04 44.01 24.85
C ASP A 22 16.28 44.79 25.37
N PRO A 23 16.79 45.83 24.66
CA PRO A 23 17.96 46.60 25.10
C PRO A 23 17.75 47.34 26.42
N GLU A 24 16.52 47.79 26.69
CA GLU A 24 16.10 48.46 27.92
C GLU A 24 15.80 47.44 29.04
N ASN A 25 15.73 46.16 28.71
CA ASN A 25 15.30 45.02 29.54
C ASN A 25 13.84 45.13 30.00
N ASP A 26 12.98 45.74 29.18
CA ASP A 26 11.55 45.75 29.40
C ASP A 26 10.94 44.36 29.17
N ALA A 27 9.78 44.13 29.78
CA ALA A 27 9.09 42.84 29.69
C ALA A 27 8.47 42.67 28.28
N LEU A 28 8.94 41.67 27.54
CA LEU A 28 8.42 41.37 26.22
C LEU A 28 7.09 40.61 26.29
N SER A 29 6.17 41.00 25.41
CA SER A 29 4.87 40.36 25.23
C SER A 29 4.60 40.05 23.77
N ILE A 30 3.72 39.08 23.51
CA ILE A 30 3.42 38.63 22.14
C ILE A 30 2.08 39.20 21.63
N ILE A 31 2.11 39.62 20.37
CA ILE A 31 0.93 39.98 19.57
C ILE A 31 0.86 39.06 18.36
N ILE A 32 -0.22 38.28 18.25
CA ILE A 32 -0.47 37.42 17.09
C ILE A 32 -0.76 38.29 15.86
N VAL A 33 -0.13 37.94 14.73
CA VAL A 33 -0.34 38.61 13.44
C VAL A 33 -1.14 37.70 12.50
N GLN A 34 -0.74 36.44 12.38
CA GLN A 34 -1.45 35.43 11.60
C GLN A 34 -1.57 34.16 12.43
N ASN A 35 -2.78 33.61 12.48
CA ASN A 35 -3.06 32.36 13.19
C ASN A 35 -2.78 31.12 12.31
N VAL A 36 -2.74 29.96 12.97
CA VAL A 36 -2.65 28.63 12.35
C VAL A 36 -3.86 28.31 11.45
N LEU A 37 -3.68 27.39 10.50
CA LEU A 37 -4.72 26.99 9.54
C LEU A 37 -5.23 25.54 9.72
N ASN A 38 -4.39 24.64 10.23
CA ASN A 38 -4.62 23.19 10.35
C ASN A 38 -4.68 22.75 11.81
N GLY A 39 -5.22 23.62 12.68
CA GLY A 39 -5.31 23.35 14.11
C GLY A 39 -5.86 24.51 14.92
N THR A 40 -5.74 24.39 16.24
CA THR A 40 -6.13 25.42 17.20
C THR A 40 -4.93 25.86 18.02
N LEU A 41 -4.68 27.18 18.07
CA LEU A 41 -3.60 27.79 18.84
C LEU A 41 -4.17 28.60 20.03
N THR A 42 -3.66 28.31 21.23
CA THR A 42 -3.81 29.15 22.42
C THR A 42 -2.45 29.74 22.78
N LEU A 43 -2.20 30.99 22.37
CA LEU A 43 -0.93 31.69 22.58
C LEU A 43 -1.04 32.62 23.80
N GLN A 44 -0.08 32.51 24.72
CA GLN A 44 0.03 33.36 25.89
C GLN A 44 0.98 34.53 25.60
N SER A 45 0.73 35.68 26.22
CA SER A 45 1.56 36.88 25.99
C SER A 45 3.02 36.70 26.43
N ASN A 46 3.31 35.77 27.34
CA ASN A 46 4.64 35.47 27.87
C ASN A 46 5.45 34.50 26.99
N GLY A 47 4.97 34.15 25.80
CA GLY A 47 5.65 33.24 24.87
C GLY A 47 5.33 31.76 25.00
N GLY A 48 4.62 31.35 26.06
CA GLY A 48 4.06 30.01 26.15
C GLY A 48 2.88 29.81 25.19
N PHE A 49 2.67 28.59 24.71
CA PHE A 49 1.52 28.27 23.87
C PHE A 49 1.09 26.80 23.95
N THR A 50 -0.17 26.57 23.60
CA THR A 50 -0.71 25.24 23.32
C THR A 50 -1.21 25.21 21.88
N TYR A 51 -0.80 24.21 21.12
CA TYR A 51 -1.27 23.94 19.78
C TYR A 51 -1.87 22.53 19.71
N ILE A 52 -3.02 22.40 19.04
CA ILE A 52 -3.67 21.11 18.79
C ILE A 52 -3.84 20.99 17.28
N HIS A 53 -3.16 20.03 16.65
CA HIS A 53 -3.35 19.76 15.21
C HIS A 53 -4.73 19.15 14.96
N ASP A 54 -5.36 19.48 13.84
CA ASP A 54 -6.71 19.02 13.52
C ASP A 54 -6.81 17.54 13.07
N GLY A 55 -5.66 16.88 12.87
CA GLY A 55 -5.56 15.49 12.46
C GLY A 55 -5.60 15.27 10.94
N SER A 56 -5.56 16.33 10.14
CA SER A 56 -5.47 16.26 8.68
C SER A 56 -4.13 15.67 8.19
N ASP A 57 -4.00 15.49 6.88
CA ASP A 57 -2.74 15.05 6.24
C ASP A 57 -1.76 16.21 5.98
N SER A 58 -2.00 17.38 6.58
CA SER A 58 -1.09 18.53 6.44
C SER A 58 0.27 18.19 7.06
N THR A 59 1.35 18.49 6.35
CA THR A 59 2.72 18.20 6.82
C THR A 59 3.34 19.38 7.57
N SER A 60 2.67 20.53 7.58
CA SER A 60 3.10 21.71 8.33
C SER A 60 1.96 22.67 8.60
N ASP A 61 2.13 23.46 9.67
CA ASP A 61 1.33 24.63 9.96
C ASP A 61 2.24 25.77 10.45
N THR A 62 1.75 27.00 10.37
CA THR A 62 2.52 28.18 10.75
C THR A 62 1.64 29.23 11.40
N PHE A 63 2.19 29.93 12.37
CA PHE A 63 1.64 31.20 12.85
C PHE A 63 2.74 32.25 12.91
N THR A 64 2.34 33.51 12.87
CA THR A 64 3.29 34.63 12.90
C THR A 64 2.92 35.62 13.98
N TYR A 65 3.94 36.23 14.58
CA TYR A 65 3.77 37.12 15.72
C TYR A 65 4.75 38.29 15.69
N LYS A 66 4.43 39.32 16.48
CA LYS A 66 5.33 40.40 16.85
C LYS A 66 5.53 40.40 18.36
N ILE A 67 6.67 40.93 18.79
CA ILE A 67 6.95 41.19 20.20
C ILE A 67 6.67 42.66 20.50
N ASN A 68 6.26 42.96 21.73
CA ASN A 68 5.97 44.31 22.22
C ASN A 68 6.58 44.48 23.62
N ASP A 69 7.35 45.55 23.80
CA ASP A 69 8.08 45.91 25.04
C ASP A 69 7.22 46.72 26.05
N GLY A 70 5.93 46.91 25.76
CA GLY A 70 5.02 47.78 26.51
C GLY A 70 4.89 49.19 25.91
N ALA A 71 5.76 49.58 24.98
CA ALA A 71 5.74 50.86 24.29
C ALA A 71 5.48 50.72 22.79
N MET A 72 6.13 49.76 22.12
CA MET A 72 6.02 49.56 20.68
C MET A 72 6.16 48.10 20.25
N ASP A 73 5.56 47.81 19.09
CA ASP A 73 5.72 46.53 18.43
C ASP A 73 7.05 46.45 17.70
N SER A 74 7.60 45.24 17.60
CA SER A 74 8.71 44.94 16.73
C SER A 74 8.40 45.30 15.27
N PHE A 75 9.41 45.84 14.59
CA PHE A 75 9.29 46.16 13.17
C PHE A 75 9.05 44.91 12.32
N LYS A 76 9.78 43.83 12.64
CA LYS A 76 9.68 42.54 11.94
C LYS A 76 8.67 41.63 12.64
N THR A 77 8.01 40.82 11.81
CA THR A 77 7.22 39.67 12.23
C THR A 77 8.12 38.43 12.28
N ALA A 78 7.97 37.63 13.33
CA ALA A 78 8.58 36.32 13.47
C ALA A 78 7.59 35.22 13.05
N THR A 79 8.11 34.12 12.50
CA THR A 79 7.31 32.97 12.04
C THR A 79 7.67 31.74 12.85
N VAL A 80 6.65 31.07 13.38
CA VAL A 80 6.79 29.76 14.02
C VAL A 80 6.30 28.70 13.07
N THR A 81 7.15 27.73 12.76
CA THR A 81 6.80 26.54 11.96
C THR A 81 6.56 25.33 12.84
N LEU A 82 5.43 24.68 12.61
CA LEU A 82 4.99 23.44 13.23
C LEU A 82 5.05 22.35 12.15
N ASN A 83 6.00 21.43 12.25
CA ASN A 83 6.18 20.32 11.31
C ASN A 83 5.37 19.12 11.79
N ILE A 84 4.54 18.55 10.92
CA ILE A 84 3.68 17.42 11.24
C ILE A 84 4.30 16.14 10.66
N ILE A 85 4.67 15.20 11.53
CA ILE A 85 5.29 13.93 11.17
C ILE A 85 4.18 12.90 10.91
N GLN A 86 4.06 12.45 9.66
CA GLN A 86 3.09 11.43 9.27
C GLN A 86 3.65 10.03 9.50
N ALA A 87 2.75 9.09 9.81
CA ALA A 87 3.08 7.68 9.81
C ALA A 87 3.66 7.29 8.44
N PRO A 88 4.61 6.34 8.38
CA PRO A 88 5.16 5.93 7.10
C PRO A 88 4.08 5.38 6.16
N ILE A 89 4.26 5.62 4.88
CA ILE A 89 3.47 5.01 3.80
C ILE A 89 4.33 3.92 3.19
N ILE A 90 3.86 2.67 3.28
CA ILE A 90 4.47 1.53 2.60
C ILE A 90 3.80 1.42 1.22
N GLN A 91 4.61 1.39 0.17
CA GLN A 91 4.16 1.19 -1.21
C GLN A 91 4.79 -0.09 -1.76
N ILE A 92 3.95 -0.91 -2.39
CA ILE A 92 4.35 -2.13 -3.08
C ILE A 92 3.99 -2.03 -4.56
N SER A 93 4.91 -2.48 -5.43
CA SER A 93 4.68 -2.51 -6.88
C SER A 93 5.21 -3.81 -7.46
N PRO A 94 4.46 -4.50 -8.34
CA PRO A 94 3.10 -4.16 -8.81
C PRO A 94 2.02 -4.36 -7.73
N GLN A 95 0.85 -3.70 -7.87
CA GLN A 95 -0.28 -3.84 -6.93
C GLN A 95 -1.06 -5.17 -7.08
N LYS A 96 -0.75 -5.97 -8.11
CA LYS A 96 -1.35 -7.29 -8.37
C LYS A 96 -0.23 -8.28 -8.65
N PRO A 97 -0.29 -9.52 -8.13
CA PRO A 97 0.67 -10.54 -8.51
C PRO A 97 0.57 -10.78 -10.02
N ILE A 98 1.73 -10.72 -10.66
CA ILE A 98 1.96 -11.22 -12.01
C ILE A 98 2.97 -12.35 -11.81
N SER A 99 2.68 -13.52 -12.38
CA SER A 99 3.58 -14.68 -12.36
C SER A 99 5.02 -14.24 -12.57
N ASN A 100 5.93 -14.73 -11.73
CA ASN A 100 7.38 -14.56 -11.90
C ASN A 100 7.90 -13.10 -11.82
N SER A 101 7.25 -12.23 -11.03
CA SER A 101 7.71 -10.85 -10.78
C SER A 101 8.13 -10.64 -9.32
N SER A 102 9.18 -9.84 -9.11
CA SER A 102 9.53 -9.30 -7.80
C SER A 102 8.56 -8.18 -7.39
N TYR A 103 8.36 -8.01 -6.09
CA TYR A 103 7.68 -6.85 -5.51
C TYR A 103 8.72 -5.84 -5.05
N HIS A 104 8.64 -4.64 -5.62
CA HIS A 104 9.40 -3.49 -5.18
C HIS A 104 8.72 -2.83 -3.98
N VAL A 105 9.43 -2.72 -2.87
CA VAL A 105 8.97 -2.11 -1.62
C VAL A 105 9.66 -0.77 -1.44
N SER A 106 8.85 0.28 -1.27
CA SER A 106 9.34 1.61 -0.88
C SER A 106 8.56 2.12 0.32
N ILE A 107 9.25 2.86 1.19
CA ILE A 107 8.67 3.43 2.41
C ILE A 107 8.97 4.92 2.42
N SER A 108 7.95 5.74 2.61
CA SER A 108 8.10 7.20 2.69
C SER A 108 7.49 7.74 3.98
N SER A 109 8.11 8.77 4.57
CA SER A 109 7.57 9.51 5.72
C SER A 109 8.08 10.95 5.67
N SER A 110 7.43 11.85 6.39
CA SER A 110 7.92 13.22 6.62
C SER A 110 8.94 13.32 7.78
N GLY A 111 9.23 12.21 8.48
CA GLY A 111 10.28 12.14 9.51
C GLY A 111 11.58 11.49 9.02
N ASP A 112 12.66 11.71 9.76
CA ASP A 112 14.03 11.41 9.31
C ASP A 112 14.53 9.99 9.62
N TRP A 113 13.93 9.29 10.60
CA TRP A 113 14.35 7.94 10.99
C TRP A 113 13.20 6.95 10.88
N ILE A 114 13.29 6.04 9.91
CA ILE A 114 12.27 5.04 9.61
C ILE A 114 12.83 3.66 9.90
N GLU A 115 12.04 2.84 10.59
CA GLU A 115 12.30 1.41 10.74
C GLU A 115 11.18 0.59 10.12
N TYR A 116 11.50 -0.63 9.71
CA TYR A 116 10.54 -1.60 9.24
C TYR A 116 10.87 -3.00 9.72
N HIS A 117 9.90 -3.90 9.65
CA HIS A 117 10.14 -5.33 9.79
C HIS A 117 9.24 -6.11 8.82
N ILE A 118 9.62 -7.36 8.55
CA ILE A 118 8.87 -8.27 7.69
C ILE A 118 8.46 -9.48 8.54
N ASN A 119 7.18 -9.84 8.53
CA ASN A 119 6.65 -11.02 9.23
C ASN A 119 7.02 -11.05 10.73
N SER A 120 6.95 -9.90 11.40
CA SER A 120 7.30 -9.73 12.81
C SER A 120 8.77 -10.07 13.15
N SER A 121 9.68 -9.93 12.19
CA SER A 121 11.12 -9.95 12.43
C SER A 121 11.58 -8.81 13.35
N ALA A 122 12.87 -8.76 13.65
CA ALA A 122 13.47 -7.58 14.26
C ALA A 122 13.28 -6.35 13.37
N TRP A 123 13.19 -5.18 14.01
CA TRP A 123 13.15 -3.89 13.32
C TRP A 123 14.52 -3.58 12.71
N GLU A 124 14.49 -3.11 11.46
CA GLU A 124 15.65 -2.71 10.68
C GLU A 124 15.47 -1.27 10.20
N HIS A 125 16.57 -0.53 10.08
CA HIS A 125 16.55 0.84 9.57
C HIS A 125 16.28 0.80 8.06
N TYR A 126 15.24 1.49 7.61
CA TYR A 126 14.98 1.70 6.20
C TYR A 126 15.92 2.75 5.61
N THR A 127 16.83 2.33 4.72
CA THR A 127 17.79 3.24 4.06
C THR A 127 17.51 3.47 2.59
N GLU A 128 16.92 2.48 1.91
CA GLU A 128 16.59 2.54 0.48
C GLU A 128 15.50 1.50 0.13
N PRO A 129 14.79 1.65 -1.00
CA PRO A 129 13.88 0.64 -1.52
C PRO A 129 14.56 -0.70 -1.77
N PHE A 130 13.80 -1.80 -1.66
CA PHE A 130 14.29 -3.16 -1.85
C PHE A 130 13.24 -4.04 -2.53
N ASP A 131 13.68 -5.19 -3.05
CA ASP A 131 12.82 -6.15 -3.73
C ASP A 131 12.60 -7.42 -2.89
N ILE A 132 11.41 -7.99 -2.97
CA ILE A 132 11.11 -9.35 -2.48
C ILE A 132 10.70 -10.20 -3.69
N ASP A 133 11.36 -11.33 -3.90
CA ASP A 133 11.21 -12.19 -5.08
C ASP A 133 11.02 -13.67 -4.75
N ILE A 134 10.97 -14.03 -3.47
CA ILE A 134 10.79 -15.41 -3.02
C ILE A 134 9.30 -15.70 -2.82
N GLU A 135 8.86 -16.89 -3.24
CA GLU A 135 7.51 -17.37 -2.98
C GLU A 135 7.18 -17.35 -1.47
N GLY A 136 6.02 -16.80 -1.12
CA GLY A 136 5.60 -16.71 0.26
C GLY A 136 4.58 -15.61 0.53
N SER A 137 4.12 -15.58 1.77
CA SER A 137 3.24 -14.52 2.27
C SER A 137 4.03 -13.56 3.16
N TYR A 138 3.83 -12.27 2.93
CA TYR A 138 4.58 -11.18 3.55
C TYR A 138 3.63 -10.20 4.22
N SER A 139 4.02 -9.72 5.40
CA SER A 139 3.42 -8.59 6.09
C SER A 139 4.53 -7.63 6.49
N ILE A 140 4.52 -6.44 5.92
CA ILE A 140 5.47 -5.37 6.22
C ILE A 140 4.81 -4.37 7.15
N GLN A 141 5.49 -4.05 8.24
CA GLN A 141 5.13 -2.93 9.12
C GLN A 141 6.29 -1.95 9.14
N ALA A 142 5.97 -0.66 9.20
CA ALA A 142 6.94 0.42 9.26
C ALA A 142 6.57 1.38 10.38
N ARG A 143 7.56 2.11 10.90
CA ARG A 143 7.37 3.15 11.89
C ARG A 143 8.38 4.27 11.69
N VAL A 144 8.01 5.49 12.05
CA VAL A 144 8.92 6.63 12.05
C VAL A 144 9.15 7.09 13.48
N LYS A 145 10.40 7.46 13.79
CA LYS A 145 10.73 8.04 15.09
C LYS A 145 10.17 9.46 15.17
N HIS A 146 9.41 9.74 16.22
CA HIS A 146 8.90 11.08 16.50
C HIS A 146 9.14 11.38 17.98
N ASN A 147 10.05 12.33 18.25
CA ASN A 147 10.55 12.61 19.60
C ASN A 147 11.08 11.32 20.27
N GLU A 148 10.58 10.98 21.46
CA GLU A 148 10.92 9.75 22.18
C GLU A 148 10.00 8.56 21.85
N ASP A 149 8.97 8.78 21.03
CA ASP A 149 7.95 7.81 20.68
C ASP A 149 8.07 7.32 19.22
N TRP A 150 7.18 6.42 18.83
CA TRP A 150 7.10 5.83 17.49
C TRP A 150 5.71 6.03 16.92
N LEU A 151 5.65 6.41 15.64
CA LEU A 151 4.41 6.48 14.89
C LEU A 151 4.38 5.34 13.87
N ASP A 152 3.51 4.37 14.14
CA ASP A 152 3.39 3.14 13.35
C ASP A 152 2.50 3.34 12.12
N ALA A 153 2.92 2.76 11.00
CA ALA A 153 2.10 2.62 9.81
C ALA A 153 1.10 1.46 9.96
N SER A 154 0.01 1.53 9.18
CA SER A 154 -0.80 0.32 8.95
C SER A 154 0.04 -0.72 8.18
N PRO A 155 0.01 -1.99 8.60
CA PRO A 155 0.78 -3.03 7.91
C PRO A 155 0.24 -3.27 6.50
N VAL A 156 1.14 -3.59 5.57
CA VAL A 156 0.80 -3.99 4.19
C VAL A 156 1.13 -5.45 4.01
N SER A 157 0.18 -6.23 3.48
CA SER A 157 0.35 -7.66 3.24
C SER A 157 0.21 -8.01 1.75
N PHE A 158 1.02 -8.96 1.29
CA PHE A 158 0.97 -9.49 -0.07
C PHE A 158 1.51 -10.92 -0.12
N THR A 159 1.24 -11.59 -1.24
CA THR A 159 1.71 -12.96 -1.50
C THR A 159 2.42 -13.00 -2.84
N ILE A 160 3.59 -13.63 -2.85
CA ILE A 160 4.32 -14.01 -4.07
C ILE A 160 4.03 -15.48 -4.29
N ASP A 161 3.56 -15.80 -5.49
CA ASP A 161 3.27 -17.16 -5.92
C ASP A 161 3.85 -17.38 -7.32
N GLN A 162 4.81 -18.30 -7.40
CA GLN A 162 5.51 -18.67 -8.62
C GLN A 162 5.21 -20.11 -9.03
N THR A 163 4.48 -20.85 -8.21
CA THR A 163 4.22 -22.26 -8.42
C THR A 163 2.93 -22.41 -9.23
N PRO A 164 2.96 -23.05 -10.40
CA PRO A 164 1.75 -23.30 -11.16
C PRO A 164 0.72 -24.13 -10.39
N PRO A 165 -0.58 -23.85 -10.58
CA PRO A 165 -1.64 -24.67 -10.02
C PRO A 165 -1.61 -26.09 -10.64
N SER A 166 -2.28 -27.02 -9.98
CA SER A 166 -2.53 -28.33 -10.60
C SER A 166 -3.55 -28.26 -11.75
N PRO A 167 -3.42 -29.11 -12.78
CA PRO A 167 -4.36 -29.13 -13.89
C PRO A 167 -5.77 -29.54 -13.46
N PRO A 168 -6.79 -29.21 -14.27
CA PRO A 168 -8.14 -29.73 -14.09
C PRO A 168 -8.15 -31.26 -14.05
N LYS A 169 -9.10 -31.82 -13.31
CA LYS A 169 -9.20 -33.27 -13.11
C LYS A 169 -10.49 -33.80 -13.71
N ASN A 170 -10.57 -35.12 -13.90
CA ASN A 170 -11.80 -35.81 -14.30
C ASN A 170 -12.52 -35.13 -15.48
N ILE A 171 -11.78 -34.84 -16.55
CA ILE A 171 -12.35 -34.24 -17.76
C ILE A 171 -13.29 -35.25 -18.40
N ILE A 172 -14.57 -34.90 -18.51
CA ILE A 172 -15.64 -35.74 -19.05
C ILE A 172 -16.25 -35.03 -20.25
N SER A 173 -16.32 -35.74 -21.38
CA SER A 173 -16.98 -35.27 -22.58
C SER A 173 -18.35 -35.93 -22.76
N ASN A 174 -19.30 -35.14 -23.29
CA ASN A 174 -20.58 -35.62 -23.78
C ASN A 174 -20.88 -34.95 -25.14
N PRO A 175 -20.92 -35.71 -26.25
CA PRO A 175 -20.77 -37.16 -26.35
C PRO A 175 -19.40 -37.70 -25.88
N PRO A 176 -19.32 -38.98 -25.45
CA PRO A 176 -18.08 -39.56 -24.94
C PRO A 176 -16.92 -39.51 -25.94
N GLU A 177 -15.70 -39.52 -25.40
CA GLU A 177 -14.46 -39.57 -26.18
C GLU A 177 -14.52 -40.67 -27.26
N ASN A 178 -14.04 -40.34 -28.46
CA ASN A 178 -14.07 -41.20 -29.65
C ASN A 178 -15.47 -41.48 -30.24
N GLN A 179 -16.53 -40.83 -29.75
CA GLN A 179 -17.89 -40.97 -30.29
C GLN A 179 -18.62 -39.62 -30.37
N CYS A 180 -18.19 -38.73 -31.26
CA CYS A 180 -18.92 -37.48 -31.50
C CYS A 180 -19.95 -37.68 -32.64
N THR A 181 -21.22 -37.87 -32.28
CA THR A 181 -22.35 -37.94 -33.23
C THR A 181 -23.14 -36.64 -33.31
N SER A 182 -22.71 -35.63 -32.55
CA SER A 182 -23.36 -34.34 -32.36
C SER A 182 -22.44 -33.22 -32.87
N GLU A 183 -23.01 -32.14 -33.42
CA GLU A 183 -22.26 -30.92 -33.74
C GLU A 183 -21.96 -30.07 -32.49
N VAL A 184 -22.48 -30.51 -31.34
CA VAL A 184 -22.33 -29.89 -30.01
C VAL A 184 -21.61 -30.85 -29.08
N LEU A 185 -20.59 -30.34 -28.39
CA LEU A 185 -19.77 -31.04 -27.40
C LEU A 185 -19.87 -30.32 -26.06
N HIS A 186 -20.29 -31.04 -25.02
CA HIS A 186 -20.24 -30.57 -23.64
C HIS A 186 -19.03 -31.19 -22.96
N ILE A 187 -18.26 -30.37 -22.24
CA ILE A 187 -17.14 -30.82 -21.42
C ILE A 187 -17.33 -30.30 -20.01
N GLU A 188 -17.14 -31.18 -19.05
CA GLU A 188 -17.12 -30.87 -17.62
C GLU A 188 -15.81 -31.35 -17.02
N TRP A 189 -15.33 -30.68 -15.98
CA TRP A 189 -14.12 -31.04 -15.27
C TRP A 189 -14.23 -30.72 -13.79
N ASP A 190 -13.44 -31.41 -12.98
CA ASP A 190 -13.20 -31.05 -11.60
C ASP A 190 -12.11 -29.97 -11.51
N ALA A 191 -12.29 -29.07 -10.55
CA ALA A 191 -11.35 -27.98 -10.31
C ALA A 191 -9.94 -28.49 -9.98
N GLY A 192 -8.95 -27.78 -10.51
CA GLY A 192 -7.58 -27.86 -10.01
C GLY A 192 -7.49 -27.32 -8.58
N THR A 193 -6.33 -27.52 -7.96
CA THR A 193 -5.96 -26.95 -6.67
C THR A 193 -4.69 -26.14 -6.78
N ASP A 194 -4.61 -25.07 -6.00
CA ASP A 194 -3.42 -24.28 -5.77
C ASP A 194 -3.17 -24.09 -4.27
N ALA A 195 -1.91 -24.12 -3.86
CA ALA A 195 -1.53 -24.07 -2.45
C ALA A 195 -1.38 -22.63 -1.91
N GLN A 196 -1.13 -21.66 -2.78
CA GLN A 196 -0.66 -20.33 -2.39
C GLN A 196 -1.60 -19.22 -2.86
N THR A 197 -2.06 -19.24 -4.11
CA THR A 197 -3.08 -18.34 -4.64
C THR A 197 -4.20 -19.14 -5.31
N ALA A 198 -5.41 -19.12 -4.75
CA ALA A 198 -6.54 -19.90 -5.26
C ALA A 198 -6.73 -19.78 -6.79
N ILE A 199 -7.35 -20.81 -7.40
CA ILE A 199 -7.66 -20.82 -8.84
C ILE A 199 -8.52 -19.61 -9.21
N ALA A 200 -8.03 -18.80 -10.15
CA ALA A 200 -8.76 -17.66 -10.71
C ALA A 200 -9.68 -18.06 -11.87
N GLY A 201 -9.32 -19.11 -12.61
CA GLY A 201 -10.14 -19.63 -13.70
C GLY A 201 -9.42 -20.66 -14.56
N TYR A 202 -9.89 -20.79 -15.79
CA TYR A 202 -9.41 -21.78 -16.77
C TYR A 202 -9.21 -21.11 -18.12
N THR A 203 -8.16 -21.53 -18.80
CA THR A 203 -7.89 -21.23 -20.21
C THR A 203 -8.06 -22.52 -21.00
N TYR A 204 -8.69 -22.45 -22.17
CA TYR A 204 -8.90 -23.63 -22.99
C TYR A 204 -8.97 -23.33 -24.48
N VAL A 205 -8.67 -24.37 -25.27
CA VAL A 205 -8.82 -24.32 -26.72
C VAL A 205 -9.32 -25.66 -27.24
N LEU A 206 -10.29 -25.59 -28.16
CA LEU A 206 -10.77 -26.73 -28.92
C LEU A 206 -10.33 -26.56 -30.36
N ASP A 207 -9.47 -27.46 -30.83
CA ASP A 207 -8.95 -27.43 -32.20
C ASP A 207 -8.65 -28.84 -32.72
N THR A 208 -7.97 -28.94 -33.86
CA THR A 208 -7.61 -30.21 -34.51
C THR A 208 -6.15 -30.60 -34.29
N LEU A 209 -5.44 -29.92 -33.38
CA LEU A 209 -4.02 -30.13 -33.10
C LEU A 209 -3.87 -30.84 -31.74
N GLU A 210 -3.12 -31.93 -31.71
CA GLU A 210 -2.96 -32.76 -30.50
C GLU A 210 -2.15 -32.09 -29.37
N SER A 211 -1.42 -31.00 -29.65
CA SER A 211 -0.46 -30.42 -28.70
C SER A 211 -0.58 -28.91 -28.57
N THR A 212 -1.79 -28.37 -28.73
CA THR A 212 -2.00 -26.92 -28.55
C THR A 212 -1.92 -26.58 -27.07
N ILE A 213 -1.13 -25.54 -26.77
CA ILE A 213 -1.09 -24.94 -25.44
C ILE A 213 -2.10 -23.78 -25.44
N PRO A 214 -3.10 -23.79 -24.55
CA PRO A 214 -4.01 -22.66 -24.39
C PRO A 214 -3.26 -21.34 -24.12
N ASN A 215 -3.87 -20.22 -24.47
CA ASN A 215 -3.25 -18.91 -24.24
C ASN A 215 -3.27 -18.56 -22.73
N ASN A 216 -2.77 -17.38 -22.37
CA ASN A 216 -2.70 -16.93 -20.98
C ASN A 216 -3.90 -16.08 -20.51
N GLN A 217 -5.01 -16.09 -21.25
CA GLN A 217 -6.24 -15.39 -20.88
C GLN A 217 -7.19 -16.36 -20.18
N ILE A 218 -7.89 -15.85 -19.17
CA ILE A 218 -8.95 -16.64 -18.51
C ILE A 218 -10.18 -16.62 -19.41
N ASP A 219 -10.50 -17.78 -19.99
CA ASP A 219 -11.69 -17.97 -20.83
C ASP A 219 -12.95 -18.26 -20.00
N SER A 220 -12.81 -18.87 -18.82
CA SER A 220 -13.93 -19.15 -17.92
C SER A 220 -13.53 -19.25 -16.45
N THR A 221 -14.49 -19.02 -15.56
CA THR A 221 -14.43 -19.34 -14.13
C THR A 221 -15.37 -20.48 -13.74
N THR A 222 -16.08 -21.06 -14.71
CA THR A 222 -16.97 -22.22 -14.51
C THR A 222 -16.20 -23.52 -14.69
N LEU A 223 -16.84 -24.65 -14.37
CA LEU A 223 -16.31 -26.01 -14.51
C LEU A 223 -16.89 -26.73 -15.73
N SER A 224 -17.24 -25.98 -16.77
CA SER A 224 -17.85 -26.52 -17.97
C SER A 224 -17.60 -25.67 -19.20
N PHE A 225 -17.63 -26.33 -20.36
CA PHE A 225 -17.48 -25.75 -21.69
C PHE A 225 -18.52 -26.36 -22.65
N VAL A 226 -18.97 -25.56 -23.62
CA VAL A 226 -19.85 -26.00 -24.70
C VAL A 226 -19.23 -25.60 -26.05
N GLY A 227 -18.73 -26.59 -26.79
CA GLY A 227 -18.26 -26.45 -28.15
C GLY A 227 -19.40 -26.64 -29.14
N ASN A 228 -19.47 -25.79 -30.16
CA ASN A 228 -20.50 -25.83 -31.20
C ASN A 228 -19.85 -25.87 -32.60
N ASN A 229 -20.63 -26.25 -33.61
CA ASN A 229 -20.23 -26.28 -35.03
C ASN A 229 -19.08 -27.25 -35.33
N LEU A 230 -19.07 -28.43 -34.70
CA LEU A 230 -18.09 -29.46 -35.01
C LEU A 230 -18.41 -30.12 -36.36
N HIS A 231 -17.38 -30.36 -37.16
CA HIS A 231 -17.53 -30.96 -38.49
C HIS A 231 -17.32 -32.48 -38.45
N ALA A 232 -18.17 -33.20 -39.18
CA ALA A 232 -18.06 -34.64 -39.28
C ALA A 232 -16.78 -35.07 -40.01
N GLY A 233 -16.04 -36.00 -39.43
CA GLY A 233 -14.82 -36.58 -40.00
C GLY A 233 -13.51 -35.99 -39.47
N ASP A 234 -13.57 -34.89 -38.70
CA ASP A 234 -12.40 -34.29 -38.05
C ASP A 234 -12.14 -34.90 -36.67
N HIS A 235 -10.88 -34.84 -36.21
CA HIS A 235 -10.48 -35.15 -34.85
C HIS A 235 -10.26 -33.84 -34.09
N TYR A 236 -10.93 -33.69 -32.95
CA TYR A 236 -10.80 -32.51 -32.11
C TYR A 236 -10.12 -32.86 -30.79
N TYR A 237 -9.29 -31.94 -30.31
CA TYR A 237 -8.60 -32.00 -29.03
C TYR A 237 -9.03 -30.80 -28.19
N PHE A 238 -9.44 -31.06 -26.95
CA PHE A 238 -9.75 -30.03 -25.97
C PHE A 238 -8.58 -29.93 -24.99
N HIS A 239 -7.90 -28.80 -25.03
CA HIS A 239 -6.78 -28.50 -24.15
C HIS A 239 -7.27 -27.53 -23.09
N ILE A 240 -6.97 -27.79 -21.82
CA ILE A 240 -7.42 -26.96 -20.71
C ILE A 240 -6.34 -26.86 -19.65
N SER A 241 -6.14 -25.66 -19.12
CA SER A 241 -5.24 -25.43 -17.99
C SER A 241 -5.92 -24.60 -16.91
N SER A 242 -5.55 -24.86 -15.68
CA SER A 242 -5.93 -24.02 -14.54
C SER A 242 -5.05 -22.76 -14.53
N VAL A 243 -5.64 -21.61 -14.19
CA VAL A 243 -4.94 -20.35 -13.98
C VAL A 243 -5.18 -19.90 -12.55
N ASP A 244 -4.12 -19.67 -11.78
CA ASP A 244 -4.22 -19.18 -10.41
C ASP A 244 -4.41 -17.64 -10.33
N THR A 245 -4.53 -17.10 -9.12
CA THR A 245 -4.72 -15.64 -8.95
C THR A 245 -3.45 -14.83 -9.21
N ALA A 246 -2.27 -15.46 -9.11
CA ALA A 246 -1.00 -14.88 -9.53
C ALA A 246 -0.77 -14.92 -11.04
N GLY A 247 -1.59 -15.65 -11.79
CA GLY A 247 -1.47 -15.83 -13.24
C GLY A 247 -0.55 -16.98 -13.65
N ASN A 248 -0.11 -17.86 -12.74
CA ASN A 248 0.58 -19.07 -13.14
C ASN A 248 -0.42 -20.06 -13.76
N ILE A 249 0.06 -20.85 -14.71
CA ILE A 249 -0.78 -21.71 -15.55
C ILE A 249 -0.29 -23.15 -15.40
N SER A 250 -1.20 -24.07 -15.10
CA SER A 250 -0.89 -25.50 -15.07
C SER A 250 -0.44 -26.00 -16.44
N THR A 251 0.20 -27.15 -16.51
CA THR A 251 0.30 -27.85 -17.80
C THR A 251 -1.10 -28.19 -18.33
N PRO A 252 -1.32 -28.21 -19.66
CA PRO A 252 -2.56 -28.73 -20.27
C PRO A 252 -2.75 -30.23 -20.02
#